data_AF-A0A183C7V2-F1
#
_entry.id   AF-A0A183C7V2-F1
#
_cell.length_a   1.000
_cell.length_b   1.000
_cell.length_c   1.000
_cell.angle_alpha   90.00
_cell.angle_beta   90.00
_cell.angle_gamma   90.00
#
_symmetry.space_group_name_H-M   'P 1'
#
loop_
_entity.id
_entity.type
_entity.pdbx_description
1 polymer ?
#
loop_
_entity_poly.entity_id
_entity_poly.type
_entity_poly.pdbx_seq_one_letter_code
_entity_poly.pdbx_strand_id
1 'polypeptide(L)'
;MATSMFVKRLLANASCFGLLLLYVMLGGLLFLRFEREQSLRERDDLIGRKSECIRHFLRIEIAPGSNRSGTTTSSAERITEHCLFGIVDPAEGRRRQSWNYRNALLYGFGILTTLD
;
A
#
# COMPACT_ATOMS: atom_id res chain seq x y z
N MET A 1 3.14 -39.68 37.99
CA MET A 1 4.17 -39.42 36.95
C MET A 1 3.56 -38.90 35.64
N ALA A 2 2.44 -39.46 35.16
CA ALA A 2 1.77 -39.05 33.91
C ALA A 2 1.25 -37.60 33.91
N THR A 3 0.72 -37.10 35.04
CA THR A 3 0.24 -35.72 35.19
C THR A 3 1.34 -34.68 35.01
N SER A 4 2.56 -34.96 35.49
CA SER A 4 3.74 -34.10 35.29
C SER A 4 4.15 -34.02 33.81
N MET A 5 4.06 -35.13 33.07
CA MET A 5 4.36 -35.11 31.62
C MET A 5 3.33 -34.30 30.83
N PHE A 6 2.05 -34.39 31.18
CA PHE A 6 0.99 -33.62 30.53
C PHE A 6 1.16 -32.11 30.76
N VAL A 7 1.43 -31.69 32.00
CA VAL A 7 1.65 -30.27 32.34
C VAL A 7 2.88 -29.71 31.63
N LYS A 8 3.98 -30.47 31.54
CA LYS A 8 5.19 -30.06 30.80
C LYS A 8 4.91 -29.86 29.32
N ARG A 9 4.16 -30.77 28.69
CA ARG A 9 3.75 -30.64 27.27
C ARG A 9 2.84 -29.43 27.04
N LEU A 10 1.90 -29.21 27.96
CA LEU A 10 1.00 -28.05 27.89
C LEU A 10 1.78 -26.73 28.00
N LEU A 11 2.70 -26.62 28.96
CA LEU A 11 3.57 -25.46 29.13
C LEU A 11 4.45 -25.21 27.91
N ALA A 12 5.06 -26.27 27.35
CA ALA A 12 5.88 -26.16 26.15
C ALA A 12 5.06 -25.63 24.96
N ASN A 13 3.87 -26.20 24.72
CA ASN A 13 3.00 -25.76 23.62
C ASN A 13 2.50 -24.33 23.83
N ALA A 14 2.09 -23.98 25.05
CA ALA A 14 1.66 -22.62 25.39
C ALA A 14 2.82 -21.62 25.21
N SER A 15 4.04 -21.97 25.63
CA SER A 15 5.22 -21.12 25.41
C SER A 15 5.56 -20.97 23.94
N CYS A 16 5.44 -22.04 23.14
CA CYS A 16 5.69 -21.99 21.70
C CYS A 16 4.68 -21.06 21.02
N PHE A 17 3.39 -21.19 21.37
CA PHE A 17 2.35 -20.33 20.86
C PHE A 17 2.55 -18.86 21.27
N GLY A 18 2.92 -18.62 22.54
CA GLY A 18 3.23 -17.29 23.04
C GLY A 18 4.42 -16.64 22.31
N LEU A 19 5.49 -17.40 22.06
CA LEU A 19 6.65 -16.93 21.30
C LEU A 19 6.29 -16.65 19.83
N LEU A 20 5.46 -17.48 19.21
CA LEU A 20 4.97 -17.25 17.85
C LEU A 20 4.14 -15.97 17.76
N LEU A 21 3.23 -15.74 18.71
CA LEU A 21 2.47 -14.49 18.77
C LEU A 21 3.38 -13.28 18.94
N LEU A 22 4.36 -13.36 19.85
CA LEU A 22 5.31 -12.28 20.08
C LEU A 22 6.16 -11.99 18.83
N TYR A 23 6.58 -13.03 18.12
CA TYR A 23 7.31 -12.92 16.86
C TYR A 23 6.49 -12.21 15.78
N VAL A 24 5.21 -12.59 15.60
CA VAL A 24 4.31 -11.93 14.64
C VAL A 24 4.10 -10.46 15.00
N MET A 25 3.92 -10.16 16.29
CA MET A 25 3.69 -8.79 16.76
C MET A 25 4.91 -7.89 16.53
N LEU A 26 6.12 -8.40 16.84
CA LEU A 26 7.38 -7.68 16.61
C LEU A 26 7.65 -7.52 15.10
N GLY A 27 7.43 -8.57 14.31
CA GLY A 27 7.54 -8.51 12.85
C GLY A 27 6.58 -7.47 12.25
N GLY A 28 5.32 -7.49 12.67
CA GLY A 28 4.32 -6.50 12.24
C GLY A 28 4.69 -5.07 12.61
N LEU A 29 5.27 -4.83 13.79
CA LEU A 29 5.79 -3.51 14.17
C LEU A 29 6.97 -3.06 13.31
N LEU A 30 7.90 -3.98 13.00
CA LEU A 30 9.04 -3.70 12.13
C LEU A 30 8.56 -3.35 10.71
N PHE A 31 7.70 -4.17 10.12
CA PHE A 31 7.11 -3.89 8.80
C PHE A 31 6.35 -2.56 8.81
N LEU A 32 5.53 -2.31 9.83
CA LEU A 32 4.83 -1.03 9.94
C LEU A 32 5.80 0.16 10.02
N ARG A 33 6.95 0.01 10.69
CA ARG A 33 7.92 1.11 10.82
C ARG A 33 8.61 1.42 9.49
N PHE A 34 9.03 0.40 8.75
CA PHE A 34 9.83 0.56 7.53
C PHE A 34 8.95 0.86 6.30
N GLU A 35 7.93 0.05 6.08
CA GLU A 35 7.11 0.12 4.86
C GLU A 35 6.16 1.33 4.86
N ARG A 36 5.74 1.78 6.06
CA ARG A 36 4.88 2.96 6.16
C ARG A 36 5.58 4.23 5.69
N GLU A 37 6.86 4.41 5.99
CA GLU A 37 7.57 5.61 5.54
C GLU A 37 7.77 5.61 4.02
N GLN A 38 8.16 4.46 3.44
CA GLN A 38 8.31 4.35 1.99
C GLN A 38 6.97 4.54 1.27
N SER A 39 5.90 3.90 1.73
CA SER A 39 4.59 4.04 1.11
C SER A 39 4.00 5.45 1.21
N LEU A 40 4.36 6.23 2.22
CA LEU A 40 3.99 7.65 2.29
C LEU A 40 4.73 8.46 1.24
N ARG A 41 6.05 8.26 1.09
CA ARG A 41 6.84 8.96 0.06
C ARG A 41 6.38 8.63 -1.34
N GLU A 42 6.12 7.35 -1.64
CA GLU A 42 5.61 6.92 -2.94
C GLU A 42 4.24 7.56 -3.24
N ARG A 43 3.37 7.68 -2.24
CA ARG A 43 2.08 8.37 -2.38
C ARG A 43 2.26 9.85 -2.69
N ASP A 44 3.15 10.53 -1.98
CA ASP A 44 3.42 11.95 -2.18
C ASP A 44 4.03 12.19 -3.57
N ASP A 45 4.96 11.36 -4.01
CA ASP A 45 5.55 11.40 -5.35
C ASP A 45 4.52 11.11 -6.45
N LEU A 46 3.60 10.17 -6.22
CA LEU A 46 2.51 9.87 -7.15
C LEU A 46 1.53 11.04 -7.25
N ILE A 47 1.12 11.63 -6.12
CA ILE A 47 0.27 12.82 -6.08
C ILE A 47 0.96 13.99 -6.78
N GLY A 48 2.27 14.17 -6.54
CA GLY A 48 3.11 15.15 -7.21
C GLY A 48 3.09 14.98 -8.73
N ARG A 49 3.38 13.78 -9.24
CA ARG A 49 3.34 13.46 -10.68
C ARG A 49 1.97 13.71 -11.31
N LYS A 50 0.88 13.31 -10.63
CA LYS A 50 -0.49 13.58 -11.10
C LYS A 50 -0.79 15.07 -11.17
N SER A 51 -0.43 15.81 -10.13
CA SER A 51 -0.65 17.26 -10.08
C SER A 51 0.13 18.00 -11.16
N GLU A 52 1.36 17.57 -11.45
CA GLU A 52 2.20 18.17 -12.48
C GLU A 52 1.66 17.87 -13.88
N CYS A 53 1.17 16.65 -14.13
CA CYS A 53 0.48 16.31 -15.39
C CYS A 53 -0.74 17.20 -15.62
N ILE A 54 -1.57 17.40 -14.60
CA ILE A 54 -2.75 18.28 -14.67
C ILE A 54 -2.32 19.72 -14.96
N ARG A 55 -1.30 20.24 -14.27
CA ARG A 55 -0.78 21.60 -14.52
C ARG A 55 -0.24 21.78 -15.93
N HIS A 56 0.49 20.78 -16.45
CA HIS A 56 1.00 20.81 -17.81
C HIS A 56 -0.13 20.84 -18.84
N PHE A 57 -1.16 20.00 -18.63
CA PHE A 57 -2.34 19.96 -19.51
C PHE A 57 -3.10 21.29 -19.50
N LEU A 58 -3.35 21.85 -18.30
CA LEU A 58 -4.01 23.15 -18.13
C LEU A 58 -3.21 24.30 -18.76
N ARG A 59 -1.88 24.31 -18.65
CA ARG A 59 -1.04 25.34 -19.30
C ARG A 59 -1.12 25.30 -20.82
N ILE A 60 -1.19 24.11 -21.41
CA ILE A 60 -1.29 23.95 -22.88
C ILE A 60 -2.68 24.36 -23.37
N GLU A 61 -3.73 24.04 -22.61
CA GLU A 61 -5.12 24.28 -23.02
C GLU A 61 -5.56 25.73 -22.76
N ILE A 62 -5.02 26.39 -21.73
CA ILE A 62 -5.35 27.77 -21.32
C ILE A 62 -4.36 28.81 -21.88
N ALA A 63 -3.30 28.40 -22.60
CA ALA A 63 -2.35 29.33 -23.20
C ALA A 63 -3.05 30.38 -24.10
N PRO A 64 -2.82 31.70 -23.87
CA PRO A 64 -3.46 32.75 -24.64
C PRO A 64 -2.95 32.69 -26.09
N GLY A 65 -3.78 32.16 -27.00
CA GLY A 65 -3.43 31.94 -28.41
C GLY A 65 -3.72 30.53 -28.94
N SER A 66 -4.17 29.59 -28.10
CA SER A 66 -4.57 28.25 -28.54
C SER A 66 -5.93 28.29 -29.25
N ASN A 67 -5.90 28.32 -30.59
CA ASN A 67 -7.08 28.17 -31.47
C ASN A 67 -7.65 26.73 -31.48
N ARG A 68 -7.84 26.10 -30.32
CA ARG A 68 -8.55 24.82 -30.19
C ARG A 68 -9.95 25.05 -29.61
N SER A 69 -10.73 25.84 -30.33
CA SER A 69 -12.19 25.84 -30.23
C SER A 69 -12.72 24.64 -31.04
N GLY A 70 -13.13 23.58 -30.35
CA GLY A 70 -13.99 22.56 -30.96
C GLY A 70 -13.57 21.13 -30.70
N THR A 71 -13.86 20.62 -29.51
CA THR A 71 -14.49 19.31 -29.29
C THR A 71 -14.87 19.23 -27.82
N THR A 72 -16.17 19.25 -27.53
CA THR A 72 -16.76 19.10 -26.20
C THR A 72 -16.77 17.64 -25.72
N THR A 73 -15.73 16.86 -26.02
CA THR A 73 -15.38 15.71 -25.17
C THR A 73 -14.51 16.30 -24.08
N SER A 74 -15.14 16.50 -22.92
CA SER A 74 -14.71 17.36 -21.83
C SER A 74 -13.20 17.24 -21.60
N SER A 75 -12.46 18.35 -21.58
CA SER A 75 -11.04 18.36 -21.19
C SER A 75 -10.82 17.61 -19.87
N ALA A 76 -11.84 17.55 -19.00
CA ALA A 76 -11.85 16.71 -17.81
C ALA A 76 -11.71 15.21 -18.11
N GLU A 77 -12.35 14.67 -19.15
CA GLU A 77 -12.25 13.28 -19.59
C GLU A 77 -10.82 12.94 -20.00
N ARG A 78 -10.17 13.80 -20.81
CA ARG A 78 -8.76 13.63 -21.20
C ARG A 78 -7.80 13.72 -20.02
N ILE A 79 -8.01 14.67 -19.10
CA ILE A 79 -7.22 14.76 -17.86
C ILE A 79 -7.39 13.48 -17.04
N THR A 80 -8.62 12.96 -16.97
CA THR A 80 -8.93 11.78 -16.18
C THR A 80 -8.26 10.53 -16.76
N GLU A 81 -8.36 10.32 -18.07
CA GLU A 81 -7.74 9.18 -18.76
C GLU A 81 -6.21 9.26 -18.71
N HIS A 82 -5.61 10.41 -19.03
CA HIS A 82 -4.15 10.51 -19.21
C HIS A 82 -3.41 10.75 -17.89
N CYS A 83 -3.89 11.66 -17.04
CA CYS A 83 -3.19 12.03 -15.81
C CYS A 83 -3.65 11.22 -14.58
N LEU A 84 -4.92 10.80 -14.51
CA LEU A 84 -5.42 10.04 -13.36
C LEU A 84 -5.24 8.53 -13.52
N PHE A 85 -5.56 7.99 -14.71
CA PHE A 85 -5.52 6.56 -14.99
C PHE A 85 -4.23 6.13 -15.73
N GLY A 86 -3.70 6.96 -16.65
CA GLY A 86 -2.49 6.65 -17.42
C GLY A 86 -1.18 6.68 -16.63
N ILE A 87 -1.11 7.43 -15.52
CA ILE A 87 0.07 7.51 -14.64
C ILE A 87 0.08 6.40 -13.57
N VAL A 88 -1.07 5.75 -13.34
CA VAL A 88 -1.16 4.65 -12.40
C VAL A 88 -0.72 3.39 -13.13
N ASP A 89 0.40 2.81 -12.73
CA ASP A 89 0.76 1.48 -13.21
C ASP A 89 -0.42 0.53 -12.91
N PRO A 90 -0.85 -0.35 -13.84
CA PRO A 90 -1.89 -1.33 -13.55
C PRO A 90 -1.51 -2.26 -12.37
N ALA A 91 -0.23 -2.29 -11.98
CA ALA A 91 0.27 -2.93 -10.77
C ALA A 91 -0.03 -2.13 -9.48
N GLU A 92 -0.10 -0.79 -9.52
CA GLU A 92 -0.39 0.08 -8.37
C GLU A 92 -1.86 0.08 -7.96
N GLY A 93 -2.78 -0.12 -8.92
CA GLY A 93 -4.18 -0.42 -8.60
C GLY A 93 -4.33 -1.70 -7.76
N ARG A 94 -3.40 -2.63 -7.93
CA ARG A 94 -3.29 -3.89 -7.17
C ARG A 94 -2.51 -3.70 -5.85
N ARG A 95 -1.55 -2.76 -5.79
CA ARG A 95 -0.78 -2.37 -4.59
C ARG A 95 -1.43 -1.25 -3.77
N ARG A 96 -2.75 -1.25 -3.56
CA ARG A 96 -3.36 -0.42 -2.49
C ARG A 96 -3.08 -1.00 -1.10
N GLN A 97 -1.85 -1.44 -0.86
CA GLN A 97 -1.43 -1.94 0.44
C GLN A 97 -1.20 -0.74 1.34
N SER A 98 -2.25 -0.39 2.09
CA SER A 98 -2.13 0.61 3.15
C SER A 98 -1.43 -0.04 4.34
N TRP A 99 -0.25 0.45 4.68
CA TRP A 99 0.50 -0.03 5.85
C TRP A 99 -0.11 0.53 7.13
N ASN A 100 -1.04 -0.24 7.69
CA ASN A 100 -1.56 -0.07 9.03
C ASN A 100 -1.17 -1.30 9.88
N TYR A 101 -1.28 -1.19 11.20
CA TYR A 101 -0.85 -2.25 12.12
C TYR A 101 -1.51 -3.60 11.81
N ARG A 102 -2.80 -3.60 11.51
CA ARG A 102 -3.55 -4.82 11.16
C ARG A 102 -3.01 -5.49 9.90
N ASN A 103 -2.75 -4.72 8.84
CA ASN A 103 -2.25 -5.23 7.57
C ASN A 103 -0.81 -5.71 7.71
N ALA A 104 0.01 -5.05 8.54
CA ALA A 104 1.38 -5.50 8.82
C ALA A 104 1.41 -6.83 9.59
N LEU A 105 0.49 -7.03 10.55
CA LEU A 105 0.33 -8.31 11.23
C LEU A 105 -0.15 -9.42 10.28
N LEU A 106 -1.14 -9.12 9.43
CA LEU A 106 -1.65 -10.07 8.45
C LEU A 106 -0.56 -10.46 7.43
N TYR A 107 0.25 -9.50 7.00
CA TYR A 107 1.41 -9.73 6.14
C TYR A 107 2.45 -10.63 6.82
N GLY A 108 2.82 -10.33 8.07
CA GLY A 108 3.71 -11.19 8.84
C GLY A 108 3.17 -12.62 9.00
N PHE A 109 1.85 -12.77 9.18
CA PHE A 109 1.20 -14.08 9.21
C PHE A 109 1.22 -14.79 7.85
N GLY A 110 1.03 -14.06 6.75
CA GLY A 110 1.17 -14.55 5.37
C GLY A 110 2.54 -15.16 5.11
N ILE A 111 3.61 -14.46 5.50
CA ILE A 111 4.99 -14.96 5.41
C ILE A 111 5.18 -16.26 6.20
N LEU A 112 4.70 -16.31 7.46
CA LEU A 112 4.82 -17.48 8.32
C LEU A 112 4.06 -18.70 7.79
N THR A 113 2.94 -18.46 7.10
CA THR A 113 2.09 -19.50 6.52
C THR A 113 2.41 -19.80 5.07
N THR A 114 3.39 -19.09 4.47
CA THR A 114 3.74 -19.17 3.04
C THR A 114 2.54 -18.94 2.12
N LEU A 115 1.57 -18.15 2.57
CA LEU A 115 0.39 -17.74 1.79
C LEU A 115 0.62 -16.46 0.99
N ASP A 116 1.71 -15.74 1.28
CA ASP A 116 2.19 -14.59 0.50
C ASP A 116 2.91 -15.04 -0.78
#